data_AF-A0A7C4BU61-F1
#
_entry.id   AF-A0A7C4BU61-F1
#
_cell.length_a   1.000
_cell.length_b   1.000
_cell.length_c   1.000
_cell.angle_alpha   90.00
_cell.angle_beta   90.00
_cell.angle_gamma   90.00
#
_symmetry.space_group_name_H-M   'P 1'
#
loop_
_entity.id
_entity.type
_entity.pdbx_description
1 polymer ?
#
loop_
_entity_poly.entity_id
_entity_poly.type
_entity_poly.pdbx_seq_one_letter_code
_entity_poly.pdbx_strand_id
1 'polypeptide(L)'
;EGQGVYLDGRVSAVIGTHTHVPTADARILNGGTAYQTDAGMTGPYKSVIGVDKDTIIKRFLTSLPIRMEAAKDGAELHSVIVEADDATGKAVSIRPYVIPVTDREEDSALT
;
A
#
# COMPACT_ATOMS: atom_id res chain seq x y z
N GLU A 1 -1.09 9.82 -12.15
CA GLU A 1 -2.49 9.84 -12.64
C GLU A 1 -2.71 9.35 -14.08
N GLY A 2 -1.70 9.12 -14.94
CA GLY A 2 -1.91 8.81 -16.37
C GLY A 2 -2.89 7.66 -16.67
N GLN A 3 -2.74 6.51 -16.01
CA GLN A 3 -3.71 5.41 -16.15
C GLN A 3 -5.06 5.69 -15.48
N GLY A 4 -5.06 6.43 -14.37
CA GLY A 4 -6.28 6.81 -13.64
C GLY A 4 -7.20 7.68 -14.49
N VAL A 5 -6.66 8.73 -15.12
CA VAL A 5 -7.42 9.60 -16.03
C VAL A 5 -7.88 8.86 -17.27
N TYR A 6 -7.03 7.96 -17.81
CA TYR A 6 -7.41 7.17 -18.96
C TYR A 6 -8.63 6.29 -18.63
N LEU A 7 -8.58 5.51 -17.55
CA LEU A 7 -9.61 4.52 -17.20
C LEU A 7 -10.83 5.11 -16.46
N ASP A 8 -10.85 6.41 -16.18
CA ASP A 8 -11.94 7.06 -15.46
C ASP A 8 -13.31 6.80 -16.12
N GLY A 9 -14.28 6.39 -15.30
CA GLY A 9 -15.63 6.00 -15.72
C GLY A 9 -15.74 4.65 -16.42
N ARG A 10 -14.64 3.91 -16.62
CA ARG A 10 -14.62 2.57 -17.25
C ARG A 10 -14.38 1.44 -16.26
N VAL A 11 -13.86 1.76 -15.08
CA VAL A 11 -13.56 0.81 -14.01
C VAL A 11 -13.98 1.39 -12.66
N SER A 12 -14.27 0.54 -11.69
CA SER A 12 -14.64 0.99 -10.34
C SER A 12 -13.46 1.62 -9.60
N ALA A 13 -12.24 1.10 -9.80
CA ALA A 13 -11.05 1.59 -9.12
C ALA A 13 -9.76 1.40 -9.95
N VAL A 14 -8.79 2.30 -9.73
CA VAL A 14 -7.40 2.21 -10.19
C VAL A 14 -6.51 2.47 -8.98
N ILE A 15 -5.97 1.39 -8.40
CA ILE A 15 -5.10 1.45 -7.21
C ILE A 15 -3.69 1.02 -7.64
N GLY A 16 -2.73 1.94 -7.56
CA GLY A 16 -1.35 1.63 -7.87
C GLY A 16 -0.65 0.88 -6.73
N THR A 17 0.49 0.28 -7.07
CA THR A 17 1.40 -0.45 -6.16
C THR A 17 2.84 -0.24 -6.66
N HIS A 18 3.83 -0.87 -6.00
CA HIS A 18 5.26 -0.97 -6.33
C HIS A 18 6.18 -0.14 -5.45
N THR A 19 5.79 1.09 -5.08
CA THR A 19 6.71 2.01 -4.37
C THR A 19 6.84 1.71 -2.88
N HIS A 20 5.94 0.87 -2.34
CA HIS A 20 5.88 0.44 -0.95
C HIS A 20 5.50 1.56 0.05
N VAL A 21 5.24 2.78 -0.42
CA VAL A 21 4.84 3.94 0.40
C VAL A 21 3.43 4.37 -0.02
N PRO A 22 2.44 4.40 0.90
CA PRO A 22 1.10 4.83 0.55
C PRO A 22 1.08 6.32 0.20
N THR A 23 0.32 6.67 -0.83
CA THR A 23 0.09 8.07 -1.19
C THR A 23 -1.19 8.61 -0.54
N ALA A 24 -1.17 9.89 -0.15
CA ALA A 24 -2.33 10.57 0.45
C ALA A 24 -3.29 11.19 -0.59
N ASP A 25 -3.33 10.63 -1.81
CA ASP A 25 -4.06 11.17 -2.96
C ASP A 25 -5.34 10.37 -3.29
N ALA A 26 -5.81 9.55 -2.35
CA ALA A 26 -7.03 8.77 -2.47
C ALA A 26 -8.23 9.68 -2.75
N ARG A 27 -8.92 9.48 -3.88
CA ARG A 27 -10.11 10.24 -4.29
C ARG A 27 -10.95 9.49 -5.31
N ILE A 28 -12.19 9.93 -5.48
CA ILE A 28 -13.04 9.51 -6.60
C ILE A 28 -12.86 10.52 -7.74
N LEU A 29 -12.57 10.03 -8.94
CA LEU A 29 -12.44 10.84 -10.15
C LEU A 29 -13.82 11.21 -10.71
N ASN A 30 -13.85 12.17 -11.66
CA ASN A 30 -15.11 12.73 -12.17
C ASN A 30 -16.02 11.69 -12.83
N GLY A 31 -15.46 10.66 -13.47
CA GLY A 31 -16.20 9.55 -14.08
C GLY A 31 -16.73 8.53 -13.06
N GLY A 32 -16.39 8.65 -11.78
CA GLY A 32 -16.80 7.73 -10.72
C GLY A 32 -15.82 6.60 -10.43
N THR A 33 -14.57 6.69 -10.91
CA THR A 33 -13.51 5.72 -10.60
C THR A 33 -12.75 6.12 -9.32
N ALA A 34 -12.64 5.22 -8.35
CA ALA A 34 -11.75 5.40 -7.20
C ALA A 34 -10.27 5.34 -7.63
N TYR A 35 -9.43 6.22 -7.09
CA TYR A 35 -8.03 6.32 -7.46
C TYR A 35 -7.13 6.55 -6.25
N GLN A 36 -6.00 5.84 -6.21
CA GLN A 36 -4.86 6.14 -5.34
C GLN A 36 -3.56 5.75 -6.06
N THR A 37 -2.55 6.62 -6.03
CA THR A 37 -1.29 6.38 -6.78
C THR A 37 -0.52 5.17 -6.28
N ASP A 38 -0.45 4.93 -4.97
CA ASP A 38 0.13 3.71 -4.41
C ASP A 38 -0.58 3.32 -3.11
N ALA A 39 -1.01 2.06 -3.00
CA ALA A 39 -1.62 1.50 -1.80
C ALA A 39 -0.63 1.34 -0.63
N GLY A 40 0.68 1.37 -0.90
CA GLY A 40 1.74 1.03 0.04
C GLY A 40 2.09 -0.45 0.01
N MET A 41 2.81 -0.90 1.03
CA MET A 41 3.26 -2.28 1.21
C MET A 41 2.61 -2.89 2.45
N THR A 42 2.24 -4.17 2.36
CA THR A 42 2.02 -5.00 3.55
C THR A 42 3.29 -5.78 3.86
N GLY A 43 3.93 -5.48 4.99
CA GLY A 43 5.25 -6.03 5.33
C GLY A 43 6.00 -5.19 6.38
N PRO A 44 7.28 -5.47 6.61
CA PRO A 44 8.07 -4.83 7.67
C PRO A 44 8.29 -3.35 7.35
N TYR A 45 7.64 -2.46 8.08
CA TYR A 45 7.72 -1.00 7.88
C TYR A 45 8.91 -0.38 8.63
N LYS A 46 9.42 -1.07 9.65
CA LYS A 46 10.74 -0.77 10.25
C LYS A 46 11.87 -1.29 9.35
N SER A 47 11.87 -0.90 8.07
CA SER A 47 12.82 -1.35 7.05
C SER A 47 13.09 -0.25 6.00
N VAL A 48 13.84 -0.54 4.94
CA VAL A 48 13.87 0.26 3.71
C VAL A 48 13.21 -0.55 2.59
N ILE A 49 11.97 -0.19 2.22
CA ILE A 49 11.21 -0.84 1.13
C ILE A 49 11.07 -2.37 1.36
N GLY A 50 11.01 -2.81 2.63
CA GLY A 50 10.89 -4.22 3.02
C GLY A 50 12.23 -4.92 3.32
N VAL A 51 13.35 -4.26 3.05
CA VAL A 51 14.70 -4.81 3.21
C VAL A 51 15.35 -4.27 4.49
N ASP A 52 16.18 -5.09 5.13
CA ASP A 52 17.01 -4.68 6.26
C ASP A 52 17.73 -3.34 6.00
N LYS A 53 17.62 -2.42 6.97
CA LYS A 53 18.07 -1.02 6.79
C LYS A 53 19.59 -0.95 6.64
N ASP A 54 20.32 -1.69 7.47
CA ASP A 54 21.78 -1.67 7.50
C ASP A 54 22.35 -2.22 6.19
N THR A 55 21.74 -3.29 5.67
CA THR A 55 22.04 -3.87 4.35
C THR A 55 21.91 -2.84 3.24
N ILE A 56 20.80 -2.10 3.19
CA ILE A 56 20.56 -1.08 2.16
C ILE A 56 21.51 0.11 2.32
N ILE A 57 21.70 0.62 3.55
CA ILE A 57 22.62 1.73 3.83
C ILE A 57 24.04 1.36 3.41
N LYS A 58 24.52 0.17 3.77
CA LYS A 58 25.85 -0.31 3.38
C LYS A 58 25.99 -0.40 1.86
N ARG A 59 24.96 -0.89 1.16
CA ARG A 59 24.95 -0.95 -0.32
C ARG A 59 25.06 0.45 -0.93
N PHE A 60 24.30 1.42 -0.42
CA PHE A 60 24.37 2.81 -0.91
C PHE A 60 25.73 3.47 -0.65
N LEU A 61 26.30 3.30 0.55
CA LEU A 61 27.59 3.92 0.90
C LEU A 61 28.78 3.29 0.18
N THR A 62 28.75 1.98 -0.06
CA THR A 62 29.89 1.25 -0.64
C THR A 62 29.77 1.04 -2.15
N SER A 63 28.57 1.16 -2.72
CA SER A 63 28.26 0.79 -4.12
C SER A 63 28.60 -0.66 -4.48
N LEU A 64 28.86 -1.52 -3.49
CA LEU A 64 29.13 -2.93 -3.69
C LEU A 64 27.84 -3.75 -3.77
N PRO A 65 27.82 -4.87 -4.53
CA PRO A 65 26.71 -5.79 -4.49
C PRO A 65 26.61 -6.45 -3.11
N ILE A 66 25.44 -6.34 -2.49
CA ILE A 66 25.13 -6.96 -1.19
C ILE A 66 23.80 -7.68 -1.35
N ARG A 67 23.70 -8.88 -0.76
CA ARG A 67 22.46 -9.65 -0.73
C ARG A 67 21.39 -8.85 0.03
N MET A 68 20.22 -8.69 -0.58
CA MET A 68 19.07 -8.07 0.09
C MET A 68 18.38 -9.12 0.97
N GLU A 69 18.27 -8.81 2.26
CA GLU A 69 17.57 -9.65 3.23
C GLU A 69 16.30 -8.95 3.70
N ALA A 70 15.18 -9.66 3.73
CA ALA A 70 13.93 -9.11 4.22
C ALA A 70 14.06 -8.75 5.71
N ALA A 71 13.57 -7.57 6.08
CA ALA A 71 13.44 -7.20 7.49
C ALA A 71 12.40 -8.09 8.18
N LYS A 72 12.53 -8.29 9.48
CA LYS A 72 11.70 -9.23 10.25
C LYS A 72 10.65 -8.55 11.13
N ASP A 73 10.88 -7.29 11.49
CA ASP A 73 10.13 -6.63 12.55
C ASP A 73 9.26 -5.48 12.03
N GLY A 74 8.23 -5.15 12.82
CA GLY A 74 7.36 -3.99 12.58
C GLY A 74 6.52 -4.12 11.33
N ALA A 75 5.85 -5.26 11.16
CA ALA A 75 4.93 -5.44 10.05
C ALA A 75 3.76 -4.45 10.14
N GLU A 76 3.39 -3.86 9.01
CA GLU A 76 2.19 -3.07 8.85
C GLU A 76 1.42 -3.61 7.65
N LEU A 77 0.09 -3.63 7.73
CA LEU A 77 -0.80 -3.84 6.60
C LEU A 77 -1.22 -2.47 6.09
N HIS A 78 -0.93 -2.22 4.81
CA HIS A 78 -1.42 -1.06 4.08
C HIS A 78 -2.38 -1.53 3.00
N SER A 79 -3.56 -0.92 2.96
CA SER A 79 -4.63 -1.29 2.04
C SER A 79 -5.52 -0.09 1.70
N VAL A 80 -6.42 -0.28 0.75
CA VAL A 80 -7.42 0.72 0.35
C VAL A 80 -8.78 0.06 0.38
N ILE A 81 -9.73 0.67 1.10
CA ILE A 81 -11.13 0.24 1.13
C ILE A 81 -11.88 1.07 0.09
N VAL A 82 -12.47 0.39 -0.88
CA VAL A 82 -13.33 0.98 -1.92
C VAL A 82 -14.71 0.37 -1.80
N GLU A 83 -15.72 1.22 -1.78
CA GLU A 83 -17.12 0.82 -1.90
C GLU A 83 -17.61 1.24 -3.28
N ALA A 84 -18.32 0.35 -3.97
CA ALA A 84 -18.89 0.60 -5.29
C ALA A 84 -20.38 0.31 -5.27
N ASP A 85 -21.12 1.09 -6.05
CA ASP A 85 -22.54 0.88 -6.28
C ASP A 85 -22.74 -0.29 -7.25
N ASP A 86 -23.49 -1.31 -6.82
CA ASP A 86 -23.68 -2.56 -7.59
C ASP A 86 -24.43 -2.35 -8.92
N ALA A 87 -25.29 -1.33 -9.01
CA ALA A 87 -26.10 -1.09 -10.19
C ALA A 87 -25.31 -0.36 -11.29
N THR A 88 -24.42 0.55 -10.89
CA THR A 88 -23.68 1.44 -11.79
C THR A 88 -22.21 1.08 -11.95
N GLY A 89 -21.66 0.29 -11.03
CA GLY A 89 -20.24 -0.04 -10.95
C GLY A 89 -19.34 1.12 -10.52
N LYS A 90 -19.90 2.28 -10.18
CA LYS A 90 -19.15 3.47 -9.78
C LYS A 90 -18.74 3.41 -8.31
N ALA A 91 -17.55 3.90 -7.99
CA ALA A 91 -17.13 4.04 -6.61
C ALA A 91 -17.98 5.11 -5.89
N VAL A 92 -18.41 4.79 -4.68
CA VAL A 92 -19.14 5.71 -3.77
C VAL A 92 -18.25 6.20 -2.64
N SER A 93 -17.24 5.42 -2.25
CA SER A 93 -16.24 5.82 -1.25
C SER A 93 -14.88 5.18 -1.53
N ILE A 94 -13.82 5.88 -1.12
CA ILE A 94 -12.45 5.37 -1.07
C ILE A 94 -11.80 5.89 0.22
N ARG A 95 -11.12 5.01 0.96
CA ARG A 95 -10.28 5.39 2.10
C ARG A 95 -9.05 4.49 2.23
N PRO A 96 -7.85 5.05 2.43
CA PRO A 96 -6.70 4.27 2.87
C PRO A 96 -6.97 3.63 4.23
N TYR A 97 -6.40 2.45 4.48
CA TYR A 97 -6.53 1.73 5.74
C TYR A 97 -5.20 1.08 6.12
N VAL A 98 -4.72 1.40 7.32
CA VAL A 98 -3.44 0.94 7.85
C VAL A 98 -3.66 0.22 9.17
N ILE A 99 -3.11 -0.99 9.28
CA ILE A 99 -3.08 -1.76 10.53
C ILE A 99 -1.63 -2.06 10.88
N PRO A 100 -1.09 -1.46 11.95
CA PRO A 100 0.16 -1.94 12.54
C PRO A 100 -0.05 -3.36 13.09
N VAL A 101 0.78 -4.30 12.66
CA VAL A 101 0.79 -5.65 13.23
C VAL A 101 1.66 -5.60 14.48
N THR A 102 1.02 -5.57 15.65
CA THR A 102 1.70 -5.81 16.92
C THR A 102 1.99 -7.30 17.05
N ASP A 103 3.15 -7.66 17.62
CA ASP A 103 3.49 -9.05 17.90
C ASP A 103 2.35 -9.70 18.70
N ARG A 104 1.80 -10.80 18.16
CA ARG A 104 0.70 -11.54 18.78
C ARG A 104 1.18 -12.24 20.05
N GLU A 105 1.03 -11.59 21.19
CA GLU A 105 0.84 -12.27 22.48
C GLU A 105 -0.61 -12.15 23.00
N GLU A 106 -1.43 -11.20 22.52
CA GLU A 106 -2.76 -10.93 23.12
C GLU A 106 -3.99 -11.47 22.35
N ASP A 107 -3.84 -11.98 21.13
CA ASP A 107 -4.97 -12.48 20.32
C ASP A 107 -5.54 -13.84 20.78
N SER A 108 -5.03 -14.43 21.87
CA SER A 108 -5.54 -15.70 22.44
C SER A 108 -6.72 -15.53 23.40
N ALA A 109 -7.16 -14.29 23.67
CA ALA A 109 -8.24 -14.00 24.62
C ALA A 109 -9.63 -13.80 23.99
N LEU A 110 -9.77 -13.93 22.67
CA LEU A 110 -11.07 -13.93 21.98
C LEU A 110 -11.23 -15.17 21.10
N THR A 111 -11.44 -16.33 21.74
CA THR A 111 -12.12 -17.48 21.13
C THR A 111 -13.05 -18.12 22.14
#